data_AF-A0A7K2FI84-F1
#
_entry.id   AF-A0A7K2FI84-F1
#
_cell.length_a   1.000
_cell.length_b   1.000
_cell.length_c   1.000
_cell.angle_alpha   90.00
_cell.angle_beta   90.00
_cell.angle_gamma   90.00
#
_symmetry.space_group_name_H-M   'P 1'
#
loop_
_entity.id
_entity.type
_entity.pdbx_description
1 polymer ?
#
loop_
_entity_poly.entity_id
_entity_poly.type
_entity_poly.pdbx_seq_one_letter_code
_entity_poly.pdbx_strand_id
1 'polypeptide(L)' 'MLEWRGEMGWGVLASNALPDRVWAHYSAIQAEGNRELAAGQSVTFSVEQAEQDEYGWRAVSVWPGAVTGLSGL' A
#
# COMPACT_ATOMS: atom_id res chain seq x y z
N MET A 1 -4.60 -2.92 2.36
CA MET A 1 -4.08 -3.03 0.98
C MET A 1 -5.19 -3.54 0.06
N LEU A 2 -5.58 -2.80 -0.99
CA LEU A 2 -6.65 -3.25 -1.90
C LEU A 2 -6.12 -4.09 -3.05
N GLU A 3 -5.10 -3.59 -3.76
CA GLU A 3 -4.56 -4.24 -4.96
C GLU A 3 -3.08 -3.89 -5.10
N TRP A 4 -2.21 -4.90 -5.29
CA TRP A 4 -0.78 -4.72 -5.57
C TRP A 4 -0.44 -5.28 -6.94
N ARG A 5 0.30 -4.51 -7.74
CA ARG A 5 0.80 -4.91 -9.05
C ARG A 5 2.30 -5.13 -8.93
N GLY A 6 2.70 -6.32 -8.45
CA GLY A 6 4.08 -6.67 -8.12
C GLY A 6 5.08 -6.34 -9.23
N GLU A 7 4.78 -6.73 -10.47
CA GLU A 7 5.64 -6.46 -11.64
C GLU A 7 5.85 -4.96 -11.91
N MET A 8 4.90 -4.11 -11.51
CA MET A 8 4.94 -2.66 -11.71
C MET A 8 5.42 -1.90 -10.48
N GLY A 9 5.56 -2.58 -9.33
CA GLY A 9 6.04 -1.98 -8.08
C GLY A 9 5.09 -0.94 -7.48
N TRP A 10 3.80 -0.99 -7.76
CA TRP A 10 2.81 -0.07 -7.19
C TRP A 10 1.48 -0.75 -6.88
N GLY A 11 0.65 -0.08 -6.10
CA GLY A 11 -0.70 -0.52 -5.84
C GLY A 11 -1.55 0.53 -5.13
N VAL A 12 -2.70 0.08 -4.65
CA VAL A 12 -3.77 0.94 -4.14
C VAL A 12 -4.10 0.60 -2.69
N LEU A 13 -4.08 1.63 -1.86
CA LEU A 13 -4.51 1.60 -0.46
C LEU A 13 -5.89 2.24 -0.33
N ALA A 14 -6.61 1.79 0.68
CA ALA A 14 -7.80 2.45 1.18
C ALA A 14 -7.65 2.68 2.68
N SER A 15 -8.26 3.75 3.15
CA SER A 15 -8.35 4.11 4.56
C SER A 15 -9.73 4.67 4.83
N ASN A 16 -10.33 4.34 5.97
CA ASN A 16 -11.59 4.95 6.39
C ASN A 16 -11.42 6.44 6.76
N ALA A 17 -10.18 6.92 6.93
CA ALA A 17 -9.88 8.32 7.23
C ALA A 17 -9.83 9.21 5.99
N LEU A 18 -9.74 8.63 4.79
CA LEU A 18 -9.68 9.35 3.52
C LEU A 18 -10.85 8.89 2.64
N PRO A 19 -11.59 9.82 2.01
CA PRO A 19 -12.66 9.43 1.09
C PRO A 19 -12.11 8.75 -0.18
N ASP A 20 -10.88 9.09 -0.56
CA ASP A 20 -10.25 8.65 -1.79
C ASP A 20 -9.24 7.51 -1.60
N ARG A 21 -8.95 6.82 -2.70
CA ARG A 21 -7.88 5.82 -2.78
C ARG A 21 -6.53 6.49 -2.76
N VAL A 22 -5.54 5.77 -2.24
CA VAL A 22 -4.17 6.26 -2.10
C VAL A 22 -3.26 5.39 -2.94
N TRP A 23 -2.51 6.01 -3.84
CA TRP A 23 -1.49 5.33 -4.63
C TRP A 23 -0.26 5.02 -3.76
N ALA A 24 0.34 3.84 -3.90
CA ALA A 24 1.54 3.45 -3.17
C ALA A 24 2.59 2.84 -4.09
N HIS A 25 3.85 3.22 -3.91
CA HIS A 25 5.01 2.66 -4.62
C HIS A 25 5.84 1.76 -3.71
N TYR A 26 6.59 0.83 -4.30
CA TYR A 26 7.49 -0.07 -3.55
C TYR A 26 8.55 0.71 -2.75
N SER A 27 8.97 1.88 -3.24
CA SER A 27 9.96 2.71 -2.57
C SER A 27 9.47 3.30 -1.24
N ALA A 28 8.15 3.42 -1.05
CA ALA A 28 7.54 3.91 0.19
C ALA A 28 7.38 2.79 1.23
N ILE A 29 7.63 1.53 0.89
CA ILE A 29 7.49 0.41 1.82
C ILE A 29 8.71 0.34 2.73
N GLN A 30 8.45 0.42 4.03
CA GLN A 30 9.42 0.36 5.11
C GLN A 30 9.72 -1.10 5.48
N ALA A 31 10.35 -1.82 4.55
CA ALA A 31 10.82 -3.19 4.73
C ALA A 31 12.15 -3.43 4.01
N GLU A 32 12.89 -4.43 4.47
CA GLU A 32 14.09 -4.92 3.79
C GLU A 32 13.73 -5.95 2.71
N GLY A 33 14.61 -6.13 1.72
CA GLY A 33 14.41 -7.11 0.66
C GLY A 33 13.29 -6.74 -0.31
N ASN A 34 12.51 -7.74 -0.75
CA ASN A 34 11.46 -7.52 -1.75
C ASN A 34 10.30 -6.73 -1.14
N ARG A 35 10.05 -5.53 -1.66
CA ARG A 35 9.08 -4.57 -1.14
C ARG A 35 7.76 -4.72 -1.88
N GLU A 36 6.99 -5.72 -1.49
CA GLU A 36 5.68 -6.00 -2.03
C GLU A 36 4.62 -6.09 -0.92
N LEU A 37 3.35 -5.90 -1.29
CA LEU A 37 2.21 -6.03 -0.39
C LEU A 37 1.23 -7.06 -0.96
N ALA A 38 0.58 -7.82 -0.10
CA ALA A 38 -0.50 -8.71 -0.53
C ALA A 38 -1.86 -7.99 -0.49
N ALA A 39 -2.75 -8.33 -1.42
CA ALA A 39 -4.15 -7.91 -1.32
C ALA A 39 -4.76 -8.38 0.02
N GLY A 40 -5.51 -7.51 0.69
CA GLY A 40 -6.05 -7.79 2.03
C GLY A 40 -5.06 -7.61 3.18
N GLN A 41 -3.76 -7.40 2.91
CA GLN A 41 -2.80 -7.14 3.97
C GLN A 41 -3.13 -5.83 4.72
N SER A 42 -3.08 -5.90 6.04
CA SER A 42 -3.18 -4.71 6.89
C SER A 42 -1.90 -3.90 6.79
N VAL A 43 -2.02 -2.58 6.63
CA VAL A 43 -0.87 -1.68 6.56
C VAL A 43 -1.17 -0.38 7.30
N THR A 44 -0.13 0.19 7.91
CA THR A 44 -0.15 1.57 8.42
C THR A 44 0.62 2.42 7.44
N PHE A 45 0.17 3.65 7.18
CA PHE A 45 0.84 4.52 6.23
C PHE A 45 0.60 6.00 6.51
N SER A 46 1.52 6.82 6.01
CA SER A 46 1.39 8.27 5.92
C SER A 46 1.16 8.67 4.47
N VAL A 47 0.38 9.74 4.26
CA VAL A 47 0.02 10.24 2.92
C VAL A 47 0.30 11.72 2.76
N GLU A 48 0.37 12.13 1.51
CA GLU A 48 0.27 13.53 1.11
C GLU A 48 -0.64 13.68 -0.12
N GLN A 49 -1.13 14.90 -0.34
CA GLN A 49 -1.79 15.24 -1.60
C GLN A 49 -0.75 15.32 -2.71
N ALA A 50 -0.98 14.59 -3.78
CA ALA A 50 -0.18 14.62 -5.00
C ALA A 50 -1.00 14.03 -6.13
N GLU A 51 -0.96 14.64 -7.32
CA GLU A 51 -1.50 14.01 -8.52
C GLU A 51 -0.52 12.93 -9.01
N GLN A 52 -0.98 11.68 -9.00
CA GLN A 52 -0.25 10.54 -9.54
C GLN A 52 -1.24 9.61 -10.23
N ASP A 53 -1.13 9.40 -11.54
CA ASP A 53 -1.95 8.44 -12.31
C ASP A 53 -3.44 8.41 -11.89
N GLU A 54 -4.10 9.57 -11.88
CA GLU A 54 -5.52 9.77 -11.49
C GLU A 54 -5.81 9.73 -9.98
N TYR A 55 -4.83 9.45 -9.13
CA TYR A 55 -4.94 9.53 -7.67
C TYR A 55 -4.52 10.91 -7.16
N GLY A 56 -5.35 11.51 -6.30
CA GLY A 56 -5.03 12.78 -5.63
C GLY A 56 -4.24 12.63 -4.32
N TRP A 57 -3.98 11.38 -3.90
CA TRP A 57 -3.23 11.04 -2.70
C TRP A 57 -2.19 9.97 -3.01
N ARG A 58 -0.99 10.14 -2.45
CA ARG A 58 0.05 9.11 -2.48
C ARG A 58 0.60 8.80 -1.10
N ALA A 59 0.98 7.55 -0.89
CA ALA A 59 1.67 7.12 0.32
C ALA A 59 3.15 7.54 0.26
N VAL A 60 3.63 8.15 1.34
CA VAL A 60 5.04 8.55 1.50
C VAL A 60 5.82 7.58 2.38
N SER A 61 5.12 6.81 3.22
CA SER A 61 5.69 5.73 4.01
C SER A 61 4.61 4.69 4.30
N VAL A 62 4.94 3.41 4.17
CA VAL A 62 4.05 2.27 4.37
C VAL A 62 4.74 1.24 5.24
N TRP A 63 4.14 0.91 6.38
CA TRP A 63 4.60 -0.14 7.28
C TRP A 63 3.71 -1.38 7.10
N PRO A 64 4.26 -2.49 6.58
CA PRO A 64 3.52 -3.74 6.44
C PRO A 64 3.08 -4.29 7.79
N GLY A 65 1.80 -4.59 7.93
CA GLY A 65 1.26 -5.37 9.04
C GLY A 65 1.16 -6.85 8.70
N ALA A 66 0.55 -7.61 9.60
CA ALA A 66 0.29 -9.03 9.37
C ALA A 66 -0.62 -9.25 8.15
N VAL A 67 -0.34 -10.31 7.39
CA VAL A 67 -1.21 -10.79 6.34
C VAL A 67 -2.34 -11.56 7.01
N THR A 68 -3.55 -11.00 7.04
CA THR A 68 -4.72 -11.70 7.59
C THR A 68 -5.14 -12.79 6.60
N GLY A 69 -4.84 -14.06 6.92
CA GLY A 69 -5.25 -15.20 6.09
C GLY A 69 -4.28 -16.38 6.03
N LEU A 70 -3.05 -16.27 6.56
CA LEU A 70 -2.14 -17.41 6.64
C LEU A 70 -2.28 -18.14 7.98
N SER A 71 -3.44 -18.80 8.18
CA SER A 71 -3.51 -19.96 9.06
C SER A 71 -3.50 -21.21 8.17
N GLY A 72 -2.36 -21.89 8.12
CA GLY A 72 -2.26 -23.23 7.53
C GLY A 72 -1.01 -23.46 6.68
N LEU A 73 0.08 -23.86 7.34
CA LEU A 73 0.79 -25.13 7.11
C LEU A 73 1.36 -25.61 8.44
#